data_AF-A0A1Q7EUD1-F1
#
_entry.id   AF-A0A1Q7EUD1-F1
#
_cell.length_a   1.000
_cell.length_b   1.000
_cell.length_c   1.000
_cell.angle_alpha   90.00
_cell.angle_beta   90.00
_cell.angle_gamma   90.00
#
_symmetry.space_group_name_H-M   'P 1'
#
loop_
_entity.id
_entity.type
_entity.pdbx_description
1 polymer ?
#
loop_
_entity_poly.entity_id
_entity_poly.type
_entity_poly.pdbx_seq_one_letter_code
_entity_poly.pdbx_strand_id
1 'polypeptide(L)' 'MARASRIRTKRVHDPAAPDGGMRVLVMRLWPRGVRQDRIDLWLREPGPVTLLCRYPEQSRCHRSLLENHLAKRLL' A
#
# COMPACT_ATOMS: atom_id res chain seq x y z
N MET A 1 -16.13 -1.08 -16.40
CA MET A 1 -14.72 -1.37 -16.73
C MET A 1 -13.84 -0.72 -15.67
N ALA A 2 -13.08 -1.51 -14.90
CA ALA A 2 -12.23 -0.97 -13.84
C ALA A 2 -11.11 -0.13 -14.46
N ARG A 3 -11.00 1.13 -14.04
CA ARG A 3 -9.96 2.07 -14.48
C ARG A 3 -8.62 1.44 -14.12
N ALA A 4 -7.73 1.22 -15.10
CA ALA A 4 -6.40 0.69 -14.85
C ALA A 4 -5.64 1.67 -13.95
N SER A 5 -5.57 1.38 -12.65
CA SER A 5 -4.80 2.17 -11.70
C SER A 5 -3.32 1.84 -11.90
N ARG A 6 -2.49 2.87 -12.14
CA ARG A 6 -1.01 2.75 -12.13
C ARG A 6 -0.47 2.33 -10.76
N ILE A 7 -1.32 2.34 -9.74
CA ILE A 7 -1.03 1.95 -8.36
C ILE A 7 -1.61 0.57 -8.13
N ARG A 8 -0.74 -0.34 -7.69
CA ARG A 8 -1.13 -1.69 -7.28
C ARG A 8 -0.90 -1.85 -5.80
N THR A 9 -1.82 -2.53 -5.14
CA THR A 9 -1.81 -2.72 -3.70
C THR A 9 -1.62 -4.20 -3.37
N LYS A 10 -0.77 -4.48 -2.38
CA LYS A 10 -0.49 -5.82 -1.86
C LYS A 10 -0.19 -5.73 -0.37
N ARG A 11 -0.28 -6.84 0.36
CA ARG A 11 0.17 -6.87 1.76
C ARG A 11 1.69 -6.91 1.80
N VAL A 12 2.27 -6.38 2.87
CA VAL A 12 3.74 -6.32 3.00
C VAL A 12 4.40 -7.71 3.11
N HIS A 13 3.64 -8.71 3.58
CA HIS A 13 4.10 -10.10 3.68
C HIS A 13 3.83 -10.92 2.41
N ASP A 14 3.06 -10.40 1.44
CA ASP A 14 2.90 -11.08 0.16
C ASP A 14 4.27 -11.11 -0.58
N PRO A 15 4.48 -12.07 -1.49
CA PRO A 15 5.70 -12.14 -2.30
C PRO A 15 6.01 -10.80 -2.99
N ALA A 16 7.31 -10.54 -3.18
CA ALA A 16 7.71 -9.42 -4.03
C ALA A 16 7.15 -9.65 -5.44
N ALA A 17 6.57 -8.61 -6.02
CA ALA A 17 6.09 -8.72 -7.38
C ALA A 17 7.33 -8.62 -8.30
N PRO A 18 7.38 -9.40 -9.39
CA PRO A 18 8.58 -9.53 -10.24
C PRO A 18 8.89 -8.26 -11.03
N ASP A 19 8.00 -7.28 -10.99
CA ASP A 19 8.14 -6.01 -11.66
C ASP A 19 8.96 -5.02 -10.83
N GLY A 20 9.88 -4.34 -11.53
CA GLY A 20 10.75 -3.29 -11.00
C GLY A 20 10.04 -1.96 -10.73
N GLY A 21 8.78 -1.99 -10.30
CA GLY A 21 8.06 -0.78 -9.89
C GLY A 21 8.47 -0.32 -8.50
N MET A 22 8.25 0.97 -8.21
CA MET A 22 8.50 1.56 -6.89
C MET A 22 7.54 1.00 -5.83
N ARG A 23 8.10 0.57 -4.70
CA ARG A 23 7.41 -0.07 -3.57
C ARG A 23 7.32 0.91 -2.41
N VAL A 24 6.10 1.36 -2.14
CA VAL A 24 5.82 2.30 -1.06
C VAL A 24 5.18 1.56 0.12
N LEU A 25 5.81 1.62 1.29
CA LEU A 25 5.26 1.14 2.55
C LEU A 25 4.39 2.25 3.15
N VAL A 26 3.11 1.95 3.39
CA VAL A 26 2.14 2.90 3.93
C VAL A 26 1.61 2.39 5.27
N MET A 27 2.38 2.63 6.33
CA MET A 27 2.02 2.27 7.70
C MET A 27 2.89 3.03 8.70
N ARG A 28 2.36 3.26 9.91
CA ARG A 28 3.09 4.00 10.95
C ARG A 28 4.30 3.26 11.49
N LEU A 29 4.17 1.95 11.67
CA LEU A 29 5.20 1.10 12.25
C LEU A 29 5.83 0.24 11.18
N TRP A 30 7.12 -0.06 11.34
CA TRP A 30 7.79 -1.01 10.46
C TRP A 30 7.25 -2.44 10.71
N PRO A 31 6.93 -3.21 9.67
CA PRO A 31 6.39 -4.55 9.84
C PRO A 31 7.48 -5.55 10.27
N ARG A 32 7.13 -6.42 11.23
CA ARG A 32 8.06 -7.44 11.74
C ARG A 32 8.48 -8.41 10.62
N GLY A 33 9.75 -8.78 10.59
CA GLY A 33 10.29 -9.74 9.61
C GLY A 33 10.38 -9.25 8.17
N VAL A 34 10.14 -7.95 7.92
CA VAL A 34 10.28 -7.35 6.59
C VAL A 34 11.61 -6.61 6.53
N ARG A 35 12.43 -6.93 5.52
CA ARG A 35 13.71 -6.26 5.28
C ARG A 35 13.52 -4.92 4.58
N GLN A 36 14.37 -3.94 4.88
CA GLN A 36 14.26 -2.58 4.36
C GLN A 36 14.50 -2.47 2.85
N ASP A 37 15.37 -3.31 2.29
CA ASP A 37 15.66 -3.40 0.84
C ASP A 37 14.45 -3.81 -0.01
N ARG A 38 13.37 -4.28 0.61
CA ARG A 38 12.11 -4.59 -0.10
C ARG A 38 11.25 -3.36 -0.37
N ILE A 39 11.57 -2.21 0.22
CA ILE A 39 10.76 -0.99 0.24
C ILE A 39 11.60 0.20 -0.23
N ASP A 40 11.12 0.91 -1.26
CA ASP A 40 11.82 2.08 -1.81
C ASP A 40 11.47 3.36 -1.03
N LEU A 41 10.24 3.45 -0.50
CA LEU A 41 9.76 4.61 0.24
C LEU A 41 8.87 4.21 1.40
N TRP A 42 9.06 4.82 2.58
CA TRP A 42 8.21 4.60 3.74
C TRP A 42 7.40 5.84 4.11
N LEU A 43 6.10 5.81 3.82
CA LEU A 43 5.12 6.80 4.25
C LEU A 43 4.54 6.41 5.62
N ARG A 44 5.18 6.92 6.67
CA ARG A 44 4.77 6.70 8.08
C ARG A 44 3.39 7.27 8.40
N GLU A 45 3.04 8.38 7.75
CA GLU A 45 1.78 9.09 7.95
C GLU A 45 1.11 9.41 6.61
N PRO A 46 0.20 8.53 6.14
CA PRO A 46 -0.52 8.76 4.89
C PRO A 46 -1.55 9.89 4.94
N GLY A 47 -1.62 10.73 5.97
CA GLY A 47 -2.66 11.76 6.10
C GLY A 47 -3.97 11.21 6.70
N PRO A 48 -5.16 11.76 6.39
CA PRO A 48 -6.42 11.53 7.13
C PRO A 48 -6.97 10.10 7.02
N VAL A 49 -6.29 9.22 6.30
CA VAL A 49 -6.73 7.84 6.08
C VAL A 49 -6.12 6.95 7.17
N THR A 50 -6.87 6.74 8.26
CA THR A 50 -6.49 5.76 9.28
C THR A 50 -6.85 4.36 8.77
N LEU A 51 -5.88 3.68 8.17
CA LEU A 51 -6.05 2.32 7.65
C LEU A 51 -5.90 1.27 8.76
N LEU A 52 -6.88 1.20 9.65
CA LEU A 52 -7.05 0.02 10.50
C LEU A 52 -7.92 -1.00 9.74
N CYS A 53 -7.32 -1.88 8.94
CA CYS A 53 -8.04 -3.06 8.43
C CYS A 53 -7.90 -4.21 9.44
N ARG A 54 -9.01 -4.55 10.11
CA ARG A 54 -9.17 -5.77 10.92
C ARG A 54 -9.70 -6.97 10.09
N TYR A 55 -10.12 -6.76 8.84
CA TYR A 55 -10.78 -7.80 8.04
C TYR A 55 -9.86 -8.43 6.96
N PRO A 56 -9.87 -9.77 6.82
CA PRO A 56 -9.06 -10.49 5.82
C PRO A 56 -9.57 -10.33 4.37
N GLU A 57 -10.79 -9.82 4.17
CA GLU A 57 -11.43 -9.73 2.86
C GLU A 57 -11.10 -8.41 2.13
N GLN A 58 -10.45 -8.52 0.96
CA GLN A 58 -9.95 -7.38 0.16
C GLN A 58 -11.05 -6.51 -0.46
N SER A 59 -12.21 -7.09 -0.80
CA SER A 59 -13.34 -6.41 -1.43
C SER A 59 -14.16 -5.52 -0.47
N ARG A 60 -13.94 -5.66 0.84
CA ARG A 60 -14.61 -4.89 1.90
C ARG A 60 -13.66 -3.99 2.71
N CYS A 61 -12.38 -3.95 2.35
CA CYS A 61 -11.35 -3.18 3.07
C CYS A 61 -10.97 -1.91 2.27
N HIS A 62 -10.55 -0.88 3.01
CA HIS A 62 -10.18 0.50 2.66
C HIS A 62 -9.17 0.71 1.50
N ARG A 63 -8.84 -0.32 0.72
CA ARG A 63 -7.88 -0.32 -0.38
C ARG A 63 -8.22 0.74 -1.45
N SER A 64 -9.49 0.87 -1.85
CA SER A 64 -9.91 1.87 -2.84
C SER A 64 -9.76 3.32 -2.34
N LEU A 65 -9.96 3.56 -1.02
CA LEU A 65 -9.73 4.88 -0.41
C LEU A 65 -8.25 5.23 -0.39
N LEU A 66 -7.39 4.25 -0.06
CA LEU A 66 -5.94 4.42 -0.11
C LEU A 66 -5.45 4.67 -1.53
N GLU A 67 -5.90 3.88 -2.51
CA GLU A 67 -5.49 4.03 -3.91
C GLU A 67 -5.84 5.43 -4.44
N ASN A 68 -7.05 5.91 -4.14
CA ASN A 68 -7.46 7.27 -4.51
C ASN A 68 -6.65 8.35 -3.78
N HIS A 69 -6.33 8.17 -2.50
CA HIS A 69 -5.52 9.12 -1.74
C HIS A 69 -4.08 9.18 -2.27
N LEU A 70 -3.46 8.02 -2.52
CA LEU A 70 -2.11 7.93 -3.06
C LEU A 70 -2.03 8.47 -4.49
N ALA A 71 -3.04 8.18 -5.32
CA ALA A 71 -3.11 8.72 -6.68
C ALA A 71 -3.12 10.24 -6.72
N LYS A 72 -3.74 10.90 -5.73
CA LYS A 72 -3.78 12.37 -5.62
C LYS A 72 -2.49 12.99 -5.06
N ARG A 73 -1.63 12.18 -4.43
CA ARG A 73 -0.44 12.65 -3.69
C ARG A 73 0.86 12.33 -4.42
N LEU A 74 0.85 11.33 -5.32
CA LEU A 74 2.00 10.86 -6.08
C LEU A 74 1.92 11.18 -7.59
N LEU A 75 0.84 11.84 -8.04
CA LEU A 75 0.64 12.42 -9.38
C LEU A 75 0.22 13.88 -9.21
#